data_AF-L8MVV7-F1
#
_entry.id   AF-L8MVV7-F1
#
_cell.length_a   1.000
_cell.length_b   1.000
_cell.length_c   1.000
_cell.angle_alpha   90.00
_cell.angle_beta   90.00
_cell.angle_gamma   90.00
#
_symmetry.space_group_name_H-M   'P 1'
#
loop_
_entity.id
_entity.type
_entity.pdbx_description
1 polymer ?
#
loop_
_entity_poly.entity_id
_entity_poly.type
_entity_poly.pdbx_seq_one_letter_code
_entity_poly.pdbx_strand_id
1 'polypeptide(L)'
;HLRNPKRAVYNQITPTAVKAAIANAHQLDLNLISAQRARQCLDRLIGFKVSPLVRRTSGGSSAGRVQSVALHIVCQREREITAFVPITYWSVWTEYAEGFTAFYAGNSEIEPVLDDQDVTDDAAEVNAESTVESKRVLSEAEATRIIQVARTHPHVVREATGVTAQKSPLPPFITSSLQQAASVRLGLSPEETMKVAQELFEGVDLPNGRKGLITYHRTDSTSLAPEFCAEVKEWLSKHDPDNVPKKTTRHREQATAQSAHEAVVLKRKG
;
A
#
# COMPACT_ATOMS: atom_id res chain seq x y z
N HIS A 1 -38.31 -0.53 21.46
CA HIS A 1 -38.24 -0.32 19.99
C HIS A 1 -38.26 1.16 19.67
N LEU A 2 -37.26 1.68 18.96
CA LEU A 2 -37.28 3.06 18.45
C LEU A 2 -38.28 3.15 17.31
N ARG A 3 -39.25 4.07 17.37
CA ARG A 3 -40.20 4.34 16.29
C ARG A 3 -39.57 5.32 15.30
N ASN A 4 -39.54 4.97 14.01
CA ASN A 4 -38.95 5.77 12.92
C ASN A 4 -37.56 6.35 13.23
N PRO A 5 -36.56 5.51 13.58
CA PRO A 5 -35.22 5.99 13.88
C PRO A 5 -34.59 6.66 12.66
N LYS A 6 -33.94 7.80 12.88
CA LYS A 6 -33.06 8.45 11.91
C LYS A 6 -31.61 8.20 12.26
N ARG A 7 -30.75 8.13 11.24
CA ARG A 7 -29.31 7.89 11.35
C ARG A 7 -28.54 9.13 10.93
N ALA A 8 -27.73 9.67 11.84
CA ALA A 8 -26.71 10.66 11.53
C ALA A 8 -25.40 9.94 11.15
N VAL A 9 -24.75 10.39 10.08
CA VAL A 9 -23.46 9.89 9.60
C VAL A 9 -22.52 11.08 9.41
N TYR A 10 -21.30 10.95 9.89
CA TYR A 10 -20.25 11.96 9.75
C TYR A 10 -18.90 11.25 9.59
N ASN A 11 -18.03 11.82 8.77
CA ASN A 11 -16.69 11.28 8.52
C ASN A 11 -15.63 11.93 9.41
N GLN A 12 -16.03 12.85 10.27
CA GLN A 12 -15.17 13.65 11.13
C GLN A 12 -15.95 14.08 12.38
N ILE A 13 -15.31 14.00 13.55
CA ILE A 13 -15.87 14.55 14.78
C ILE A 13 -15.47 16.04 14.88
N THR A 14 -16.30 16.92 14.35
CA THR A 14 -16.19 18.39 14.52
C THR A 14 -17.56 18.98 14.83
N PRO A 15 -17.64 20.13 15.54
CA PRO A 15 -18.94 20.75 15.84
C PRO A 15 -19.79 20.99 14.58
N THR A 16 -19.17 21.42 13.49
CA THR A 16 -19.85 21.66 12.20
C THR A 16 -20.35 20.36 11.57
N ALA A 17 -19.49 19.33 11.47
CA ALA A 17 -19.86 18.06 10.85
C ALA A 17 -20.95 17.32 11.65
N VAL A 18 -20.89 17.35 12.98
CA VAL A 18 -21.90 16.73 13.84
C VAL A 18 -23.25 17.46 13.74
N LYS A 19 -23.25 18.80 13.78
CA LYS A 19 -24.49 19.58 13.59
C LYS A 19 -25.12 19.33 12.21
N ALA A 20 -24.30 19.30 11.16
CA ALA A 20 -24.75 19.01 9.80
C ALA A 20 -25.31 17.57 9.67
N ALA A 21 -24.67 16.59 10.30
CA ALA A 21 -25.11 15.19 10.28
C ALA A 21 -26.44 14.97 11.03
N ILE A 22 -26.65 15.69 12.14
CA ILE A 22 -27.91 15.64 12.88
C ILE A 22 -29.03 16.32 12.09
N ALA A 23 -28.74 17.48 11.48
CA ALA A 23 -29.71 18.21 10.66
C ALA A 23 -30.15 17.40 9.43
N ASN A 24 -29.23 16.65 8.82
CA ASN A 24 -29.46 15.83 7.62
C ASN A 24 -29.55 14.32 7.93
N ALA A 25 -30.11 13.96 9.08
CA ALA A 25 -30.25 12.55 9.45
C ALA A 25 -31.23 11.82 8.51
N HIS A 26 -30.81 10.67 7.98
CA HIS A 26 -31.53 9.90 6.98
C HIS A 26 -32.13 8.62 7.58
N GLN A 27 -32.93 7.90 6.80
CA GLN A 27 -33.44 6.58 7.19
C GLN A 27 -32.31 5.55 7.20
N LEU A 28 -32.48 4.48 7.98
CA LEU A 28 -31.54 3.37 7.96
C LEU A 28 -31.45 2.76 6.55
N ASP A 29 -30.24 2.65 6.03
CA ASP A 29 -29.98 1.95 4.77
C ASP A 29 -30.14 0.44 4.98
N LEU A 30 -31.26 -0.10 4.48
CA LEU A 30 -31.57 -1.53 4.58
C LEU A 30 -30.67 -2.41 3.72
N ASN A 31 -30.11 -1.87 2.63
CA ASN A 31 -29.18 -2.60 1.77
C ASN A 31 -27.85 -2.79 2.51
N LEU A 32 -27.34 -1.74 3.16
CA LEU A 32 -26.12 -1.82 3.96
C LEU A 32 -26.27 -2.81 5.13
N ILE A 33 -27.41 -2.78 5.81
CA ILE A 33 -27.74 -3.74 6.88
C ILE A 33 -27.79 -5.17 6.33
N SER A 34 -28.45 -5.37 5.20
CA SER A 34 -28.61 -6.69 4.57
C SER A 34 -27.27 -7.25 4.09
N ALA A 35 -26.40 -6.41 3.52
CA ALA A 35 -25.05 -6.78 3.13
C ALA A 35 -24.23 -7.27 4.33
N GLN A 36 -24.28 -6.54 5.46
CA GLN A 36 -23.57 -6.95 6.68
C GLN A 36 -24.13 -8.27 7.26
N ARG A 37 -25.46 -8.46 7.24
CA ARG A 37 -26.09 -9.72 7.67
C ARG A 37 -25.71 -10.89 6.77
N ALA A 38 -25.68 -10.68 5.45
CA ALA A 38 -25.27 -11.70 4.49
C ALA A 38 -23.82 -12.13 4.74
N ARG A 39 -22.91 -11.17 4.94
CA ARG A 39 -21.52 -11.44 5.33
C ARG A 39 -21.45 -12.28 6.61
N GLN A 40 -22.15 -11.88 7.67
CA GLN A 40 -22.15 -12.60 8.94
C GLN A 40 -22.67 -14.04 8.79
N CYS A 41 -23.73 -14.24 8.00
CA CYS A 41 -24.27 -15.56 7.70
C CYS A 41 -23.25 -16.41 6.94
N LEU A 42 -22.62 -15.86 5.90
CA LEU A 42 -21.62 -16.54 5.08
C LEU A 42 -20.40 -16.98 5.92
N ASP A 43 -19.84 -16.06 6.70
CA ASP A 43 -18.68 -16.35 7.54
C ASP A 43 -19.03 -17.43 8.59
N ARG A 44 -20.25 -17.41 9.13
CA ARG A 44 -20.78 -18.43 10.05
C ARG A 44 -20.92 -19.79 9.36
N LEU A 45 -21.50 -19.85 8.15
CA LEU A 45 -21.68 -21.09 7.40
C LEU A 45 -20.33 -21.76 7.09
N ILE A 46 -19.36 -20.98 6.62
CA ILE A 46 -18.00 -21.47 6.34
C ILE A 46 -17.34 -21.96 7.63
N GLY A 47 -17.41 -21.18 8.70
CA GLY A 47 -16.85 -21.57 9.99
C GLY A 47 -17.41 -22.90 10.49
N PHE A 48 -18.73 -23.10 10.47
CA PHE A 48 -19.38 -24.33 10.93
C PHE A 48 -19.14 -25.54 10.03
N LYS A 49 -19.10 -25.37 8.72
CA LYS A 49 -18.94 -26.48 7.76
C LYS A 49 -17.48 -26.90 7.60
N VAL A 50 -16.55 -25.95 7.58
CA VAL A 50 -15.15 -26.18 7.18
C VAL A 50 -14.24 -26.41 8.38
N SER A 51 -14.43 -25.70 9.50
CA SER A 51 -13.54 -25.84 10.67
C SER A 51 -13.46 -27.27 11.24
N PRO A 52 -14.57 -28.06 11.33
CA PRO A 52 -14.49 -29.44 11.80
C PRO A 52 -13.70 -30.36 10.86
N LEU A 53 -13.64 -30.03 9.56
CA LEU A 53 -12.82 -30.77 8.60
C LEU A 53 -11.35 -30.43 8.82
N VAL A 54 -11.01 -29.14 8.84
CA VAL A 54 -9.64 -28.64 9.03
C VAL A 54 -9.03 -29.17 10.33
N ARG A 55 -9.81 -29.20 11.42
CA ARG A 55 -9.35 -29.76 12.70
C ARG A 55 -9.00 -31.24 12.62
N ARG A 56 -9.75 -32.02 11.83
CA ARG A 56 -9.52 -33.46 11.67
C ARG A 56 -8.33 -33.77 10.75
N THR A 57 -8.11 -32.99 9.70
CA THR A 57 -7.05 -33.25 8.72
C THR A 57 -5.71 -32.61 9.07
N SER A 58 -5.70 -31.38 9.59
CA SER A 58 -4.48 -30.59 9.78
C SER A 58 -4.21 -30.19 11.23
N GLY A 59 -5.13 -30.46 12.16
CA GLY A 59 -5.05 -29.98 13.55
C GLY A 59 -5.33 -28.48 13.73
N GLY A 60 -5.65 -27.75 12.65
CA GLY A 60 -5.98 -26.32 12.69
C GLY A 60 -7.25 -26.02 13.52
N SER A 61 -7.26 -24.86 14.19
CA SER A 61 -8.33 -24.49 15.11
C SER A 61 -9.61 -24.01 14.41
N SER A 62 -9.48 -23.30 13.28
CA SER A 62 -10.57 -22.67 12.53
C SER A 62 -10.25 -22.51 11.05
N ALA A 63 -11.30 -22.39 10.24
CA ALA A 63 -11.23 -22.01 8.83
C ALA A 63 -12.10 -20.78 8.58
N GLY A 64 -11.59 -19.83 7.81
CA GLY A 64 -12.27 -18.57 7.56
C GLY A 64 -12.12 -18.17 6.10
N ARG A 65 -13.19 -17.66 5.51
CA ARG A 65 -13.23 -17.27 4.10
C ARG A 65 -12.08 -16.35 3.68
N VAL A 66 -11.74 -15.38 4.54
CA VAL A 66 -10.67 -14.40 4.28
C VAL A 66 -9.33 -14.88 4.87
N GLN A 67 -9.35 -15.42 6.09
CA GLN A 67 -8.14 -15.85 6.79
C GLN A 67 -7.41 -16.98 6.05
N SER A 68 -8.14 -17.95 5.49
CA SER A 68 -7.56 -19.06 4.75
C SER A 68 -6.90 -18.62 3.45
N VAL A 69 -7.43 -17.59 2.77
CA VAL A 69 -6.81 -17.01 1.57
C VAL A 69 -5.53 -16.26 1.94
N ALA A 70 -5.55 -15.46 3.01
CA ALA A 70 -4.34 -14.78 3.49
C ALA A 70 -3.23 -15.77 3.88
N LEU A 71 -3.59 -16.86 4.58
CA LEU A 71 -2.65 -17.93 4.91
C LEU A 71 -2.12 -18.62 3.64
N HIS A 72 -2.98 -18.83 2.64
CA HIS A 72 -2.58 -19.45 1.38
C HIS A 72 -1.49 -18.65 0.66
N ILE A 73 -1.64 -17.32 0.58
CA ILE A 73 -0.63 -16.42 -0.03
C ILE A 73 0.72 -16.56 0.69
N VAL A 74 0.73 -16.58 2.02
CA VAL A 74 1.97 -16.76 2.80
C VAL A 74 2.59 -18.14 2.54
N CYS A 75 1.78 -19.20 2.55
CA CYS A 75 2.27 -20.55 2.26
C CYS A 75 2.79 -20.69 0.82
N GLN A 76 2.20 -19.98 -0.14
CA GLN A 76 2.66 -19.98 -1.52
C GLN A 76 4.05 -19.33 -1.61
N ARG A 77 4.23 -18.14 -1.02
CA ARG A 77 5.53 -17.47 -0.96
C ARG A 77 6.60 -18.31 -0.27
N GLU A 78 6.25 -19.04 0.80
CA GLU A 78 7.17 -19.95 1.47
C GLU A 78 7.59 -21.14 0.59
N ARG A 79 6.67 -21.67 -0.23
CA ARG A 79 7.01 -22.71 -1.21
C ARG A 79 7.92 -22.19 -2.31
N GLU A 80 7.68 -20.98 -2.81
CA GLU A 80 8.57 -20.30 -3.76
C GLU A 80 9.99 -20.16 -3.17
N ILE A 81 10.10 -19.69 -1.93
CA ILE A 81 11.39 -19.59 -1.22
C ILE A 81 12.06 -20.97 -1.06
N THR A 82 11.30 -22.01 -0.73
CA THR A 82 11.84 -23.37 -0.55
C THR A 82 12.27 -23.99 -1.88
N ALA A 83 11.55 -23.71 -2.96
CA ALA A 83 11.85 -24.20 -4.30
C ALA A 83 12.98 -23.40 -4.98
N PHE A 84 13.32 -22.21 -4.46
CA PHE A 84 14.36 -21.36 -4.99
C PHE A 84 15.73 -22.03 -4.87
N VAL A 85 16.36 -22.31 -6.01
CA VAL A 85 17.73 -22.83 -6.08
C VAL A 85 18.69 -21.66 -6.31
N PRO A 86 19.47 -21.22 -5.31
CA PRO A 86 20.38 -20.10 -5.47
C PRO A 86 21.50 -20.43 -6.46
N ILE A 87 21.74 -19.52 -7.40
CA ILE A 87 22.83 -19.63 -8.37
C ILE A 87 23.96 -18.70 -7.94
N THR A 88 25.17 -19.25 -7.79
CA THR A 88 26.37 -18.46 -7.51
C THR A 88 26.76 -17.64 -8.74
N TYR A 89 27.02 -16.36 -8.52
CA TYR A 89 27.54 -15.45 -9.55
C TYR A 89 28.52 -14.45 -8.93
N TRP A 90 29.30 -13.81 -9.79
CA TRP A 90 30.25 -12.77 -9.43
C TRP A 90 29.73 -11.42 -9.92
N SER A 91 29.79 -10.42 -9.05
CA SER A 91 29.70 -9.03 -9.46
C SER A 91 31.10 -8.51 -9.69
N VAL A 92 31.38 -7.99 -10.89
CA VAL A 92 32.64 -7.34 -11.19
C VAL A 92 32.31 -5.87 -11.45
N TRP A 93 33.01 -4.97 -10.78
CA TRP A 93 32.81 -3.53 -10.94
C TRP A 93 34.12 -2.76 -10.87
N THR A 94 34.09 -1.50 -11.31
CA THR A 94 35.19 -0.56 -11.19
C THR A 94 34.64 0.79 -10.73
N GLU A 95 35.39 1.46 -9.86
CA GLU A 95 35.12 2.82 -9.39
C GLU A 95 36.06 3.78 -10.09
N TYR A 96 35.51 4.86 -10.63
CA TYR A 96 36.25 5.91 -11.30
C TYR A 96 36.46 7.11 -10.37
N ALA A 97 37.55 7.86 -10.56
CA ALA A 97 37.88 9.01 -9.72
C ALA A 97 36.81 10.12 -9.79
N GLU A 98 36.06 10.17 -10.88
CA GLU A 98 34.93 11.07 -11.12
C GLU A 98 33.67 10.68 -10.34
N GLY A 99 33.69 9.57 -9.57
CA GLY A 99 32.62 9.15 -8.68
C GLY A 99 31.58 8.21 -9.30
N PHE A 100 31.87 7.64 -10.47
CA PHE A 100 30.98 6.66 -11.12
C PHE A 100 31.42 5.23 -10.81
N THR A 101 30.46 4.32 -10.73
CA THR A 101 30.70 2.87 -10.67
C THR A 101 30.21 2.22 -11.95
N ALA A 102 31.06 1.45 -12.64
CA ALA A 102 30.64 0.60 -13.76
C ALA A 102 30.63 -0.86 -13.35
N PHE A 103 29.56 -1.57 -13.72
CA PHE A 103 29.43 -3.02 -13.54
C PHE A 103 29.69 -3.73 -14.87
N TYR A 104 30.43 -4.83 -14.83
CA TYR A 104 30.69 -5.65 -16.01
C TYR A 104 29.64 -6.75 -16.14
N ALA A 105 29.18 -6.94 -17.37
CA ALA A 105 28.31 -8.04 -17.74
C ALA A 105 29.14 -9.29 -18.04
N GLY A 106 28.64 -10.46 -17.65
CA GLY A 106 29.15 -11.75 -18.13
C GLY A 106 28.70 -12.02 -19.57
N ASN A 107 29.33 -13.01 -20.20
CA ASN A 107 28.98 -13.46 -21.55
C ASN A 107 27.77 -14.42 -21.57
N SER A 108 27.32 -14.89 -20.41
CA SER A 108 26.21 -15.83 -20.29
C SER A 108 24.91 -15.13 -19.92
N GLU A 109 23.87 -15.41 -20.70
CA GLU A 109 22.49 -15.08 -20.34
C GLU A 109 21.99 -16.16 -19.38
N ILE A 110 21.46 -15.76 -18.23
CA ILE A 110 20.68 -16.68 -17.39
C ILE A 110 19.29 -16.73 -18.00
N GLU A 111 18.86 -17.89 -18.50
CA GLU A 111 17.47 -18.03 -18.94
C GLU A 111 16.54 -17.68 -17.79
N PRO A 112 15.52 -16.84 -18.01
CA PRO A 112 14.54 -16.55 -16.98
C PRO A 112 13.84 -17.85 -16.62
N VAL A 113 13.81 -18.18 -15.33
CA VAL A 113 12.86 -19.18 -14.83
C VAL A 113 11.49 -18.52 -14.99
N LEU A 114 10.64 -19.08 -15.85
CA LEU A 114 9.26 -18.64 -15.97
C LEU A 114 8.61 -18.78 -14.59
N ASP A 115 8.37 -17.64 -13.95
CA ASP A 115 7.55 -17.58 -12.76
C ASP A 115 6.11 -17.74 -13.24
N ASP A 116 5.66 -18.99 -13.29
CA ASP A 116 4.29 -19.31 -13.65
C ASP A 116 3.41 -18.84 -12.48
N GLN A 117 2.79 -17.66 -12.66
CA GLN A 117 1.69 -17.06 -11.87
C GLN A 117 2.05 -16.05 -10.79
N ASP A 118 2.63 -14.90 -11.17
CA ASP A 118 2.48 -13.66 -10.41
C ASP A 118 1.09 -13.03 -10.72
N VAL A 119 0.02 -13.64 -10.20
CA VAL A 119 -1.35 -13.09 -10.27
C VAL A 119 -1.70 -12.44 -8.94
N THR A 120 -1.05 -11.33 -8.60
CA THR A 120 -1.51 -10.44 -7.53
C THR A 120 -1.29 -8.97 -7.86
N ASP A 121 -2.01 -8.45 -8.86
CA ASP A 121 -2.51 -7.09 -8.81
C ASP A 121 -3.73 -6.96 -9.74
N ASP A 122 -4.86 -6.46 -9.24
CA ASP A 122 -6.09 -6.18 -10.02
C ASP A 122 -5.91 -5.01 -11.03
N ALA A 123 -4.66 -4.66 -11.36
CA ALA A 123 -4.30 -3.60 -12.28
C ALA A 123 -3.01 -3.85 -13.10
N ALA A 124 -2.35 -5.00 -12.95
CA ALA A 124 -1.17 -5.32 -13.76
C ALA A 124 -1.57 -6.22 -14.93
N GLU A 125 -1.53 -5.67 -16.15
CA GLU A 125 -1.51 -6.50 -17.36
C GLU A 125 -0.34 -7.47 -17.25
N VAL A 126 -0.63 -8.76 -17.51
CA VAL A 126 0.36 -9.83 -17.54
C VAL A 126 1.33 -9.54 -18.68
N ASN A 127 2.46 -8.89 -18.38
CA ASN A 127 3.59 -8.86 -19.29
C ASN A 127 4.25 -10.25 -19.24
N ALA A 128 3.72 -11.16 -20.07
CA ALA A 128 4.33 -12.45 -20.37
C ALA A 128 5.56 -12.29 -21.30
N GLU A 129 6.36 -11.24 -21.11
CA GLU A 129 7.66 -11.10 -21.75
C GLU A 129 8.71 -11.65 -20.77
N SER A 130 9.25 -12.81 -21.12
CA SER A 130 10.41 -13.39 -20.45
C SER A 130 11.63 -12.51 -20.66
N THR A 131 11.82 -11.50 -19.81
CA THR A 131 13.05 -10.70 -19.84
C THR A 131 14.17 -11.49 -19.18
N VAL A 132 15.23 -11.79 -19.94
CA VAL A 132 16.49 -12.33 -19.42
C VAL A 132 16.94 -11.45 -18.25
N GLU A 133 16.90 -12.01 -17.04
CA GLU A 133 16.89 -11.22 -15.81
C GLU A 133 18.25 -10.56 -15.51
N SER A 134 19.36 -11.08 -16.05
CA SER A 134 20.67 -10.43 -15.92
C SER A 134 21.77 -11.06 -16.79
N LYS A 135 22.71 -10.21 -17.24
CA LYS A 135 24.01 -10.63 -17.79
C LYS A 135 25.05 -10.80 -16.66
N ARG A 136 24.84 -11.75 -15.76
CA ARG A 136 25.75 -11.99 -14.62
C ARG A 136 27.00 -12.76 -15.06
N VAL A 137 28.09 -12.60 -14.31
CA VAL A 137 29.32 -13.39 -14.49
C VAL A 137 29.16 -14.70 -13.70
N LEU A 138 29.18 -15.85 -14.38
CA LEU A 138 28.82 -17.15 -13.79
C LEU A 138 30.03 -17.98 -13.33
N SER A 139 31.26 -17.47 -13.49
CA SER A 139 32.46 -18.16 -13.01
C SER A 139 33.53 -17.19 -12.53
N GLU A 140 34.31 -17.62 -11.55
CA GLU A 140 35.50 -16.90 -11.07
C GLU A 140 36.55 -16.70 -12.18
N ALA A 141 36.71 -17.70 -13.05
CA ALA A 141 37.65 -17.62 -14.17
C ALA A 141 37.26 -16.49 -15.15
N GLU A 142 35.97 -16.36 -15.45
CA GLU A 142 35.46 -15.26 -16.28
C GLU A 142 35.61 -13.90 -15.56
N ALA A 143 35.30 -13.84 -14.26
CA ALA A 143 35.50 -12.62 -13.47
C ALA A 143 36.96 -12.16 -13.50
N THR A 144 37.90 -13.10 -13.32
CA THR A 144 39.34 -12.85 -13.38
C THR A 144 39.78 -12.34 -14.76
N ARG A 145 39.26 -12.97 -15.83
CA ARG A 145 39.49 -12.53 -17.21
C ARG A 145 39.02 -11.09 -17.43
N ILE A 146 37.81 -10.76 -16.98
CA ILE A 146 37.24 -9.40 -17.09
C ILE A 146 38.13 -8.39 -16.36
N ILE A 147 38.56 -8.70 -15.13
CA ILE A 147 39.46 -7.83 -14.35
C ILE A 147 40.78 -7.59 -15.10
N GLN A 148 41.37 -8.63 -15.68
CA GLN A 148 42.63 -8.51 -16.43
C GLN A 148 42.48 -7.62 -17.67
N VAL A 149 41.39 -7.79 -18.43
CA VAL A 149 41.09 -6.95 -19.60
C VAL A 149 40.86 -5.49 -19.17
N ALA A 150 40.06 -5.26 -18.13
CA ALA A 150 39.74 -3.93 -17.61
C ALA A 150 40.97 -3.18 -17.07
N ARG A 151 41.95 -3.88 -16.49
CA ARG A 151 43.20 -3.27 -16.02
C ARG A 151 44.17 -2.91 -17.14
N THR A 152 44.09 -3.62 -18.27
CA THR A 152 45.03 -3.46 -19.39
C THR A 152 44.54 -2.48 -20.46
N HIS A 153 43.25 -2.12 -20.44
CA HIS A 153 42.64 -1.25 -21.43
C HIS A 153 42.00 -0.03 -20.76
N PRO A 154 42.26 1.20 -21.24
CA PRO A 154 41.57 2.38 -20.74
C PRO A 154 40.09 2.32 -21.10
N HIS A 155 39.24 2.73 -20.16
CA HIS A 155 37.80 2.82 -20.37
C HIS A 155 37.44 4.08 -21.14
N VAL A 156 36.46 3.99 -22.03
CA VAL A 156 35.90 5.11 -22.77
C VAL A 156 34.38 5.07 -22.70
N VAL A 157 33.76 6.21 -22.42
CA VAL A 157 32.31 6.35 -22.47
C VAL A 157 31.88 6.28 -23.92
N ARG A 158 31.07 5.28 -24.28
CA ARG A 158 30.51 5.15 -25.64
C ARG A 158 29.22 5.93 -25.81
N GLU A 159 28.40 5.95 -24.78
CA GLU A 159 27.08 6.55 -24.79
C GLU A 159 26.74 7.04 -23.38
N ALA A 160 26.09 8.20 -23.29
CA ALA A 160 25.54 8.73 -22.07
C ALA A 160 24.13 9.24 -22.36
N THR A 161 23.14 8.67 -21.67
CA THR A 161 21.74 9.05 -21.82
C THR A 161 21.23 9.71 -20.53
N GLY A 162 20.49 10.81 -20.69
CA GLY A 162 19.83 11.50 -19.59
C GLY A 162 18.33 11.41 -19.76
N VAL A 163 17.63 10.89 -18.76
CA VAL A 163 16.16 10.83 -18.77
C VAL A 163 15.64 11.74 -17.66
N THR A 164 14.80 12.70 -18.03
CA THR A 164 14.03 13.46 -17.05
C THR A 164 12.76 12.70 -16.71
N ALA A 165 12.73 12.05 -15.56
CA ALA A 165 11.53 11.40 -15.05
C ALA A 165 10.68 12.39 -14.25
N GLN A 166 9.40 12.52 -14.59
CA GLN A 166 8.44 13.23 -13.75
C GLN A 166 7.92 12.30 -12.66
N LYS A 167 8.00 12.74 -11.40
CA LYS A 167 7.46 12.01 -10.26
C LYS A 167 6.20 12.69 -9.76
N SER A 168 5.07 12.01 -9.88
CA SER A 168 3.82 12.45 -9.27
C SER A 168 3.86 12.27 -7.76
N PRO A 169 3.20 13.15 -6.98
CA PRO A 169 3.07 12.96 -5.54
C PRO A 169 2.29 11.68 -5.24
N LEU A 170 2.59 11.09 -4.09
CA LEU A 170 1.85 9.93 -3.58
C LEU A 170 0.39 10.32 -3.30
N PRO A 171 -0.57 9.39 -3.47
CA PRO A 171 -1.95 9.63 -3.08
C PRO A 171 -2.07 9.90 -1.57
N PRO A 172 -3.12 10.63 -1.15
CA PRO A 172 -3.52 10.69 0.24
C PRO A 172 -3.70 9.30 0.87
N PHE A 173 -3.54 9.21 2.18
CA PHE A 173 -3.68 7.94 2.87
C PHE A 173 -5.11 7.41 2.81
N ILE A 174 -5.25 6.16 2.38
CA ILE A 174 -6.37 5.26 2.68
C ILE A 174 -5.97 4.24 3.75
N THR A 175 -6.90 3.42 4.23
CA THR A 175 -6.66 2.45 5.31
C THR A 175 -5.43 1.57 5.05
N SER A 176 -5.31 0.99 3.85
CA SER A 176 -4.21 0.09 3.49
C SER A 176 -2.87 0.83 3.43
N SER A 177 -2.81 1.95 2.72
CA SER A 177 -1.58 2.77 2.60
C SER A 177 -1.12 3.36 3.94
N LEU A 178 -2.05 3.68 4.84
CA LEU A 178 -1.73 4.13 6.20
C LEU A 178 -1.07 3.00 7.00
N GLN A 179 -1.65 1.79 6.97
CA GLN A 179 -1.10 0.61 7.65
C GLN A 179 0.28 0.24 7.10
N GLN A 180 0.45 0.24 5.79
CA GLN A 180 1.75 -0.03 5.15
C GLN A 180 2.81 1.01 5.56
N ALA A 181 2.47 2.31 5.50
CA ALA A 181 3.40 3.36 5.87
C ALA A 181 3.75 3.34 7.37
N ALA A 182 2.78 3.04 8.24
CA ALA A 182 3.00 2.92 9.67
C ALA A 182 3.89 1.70 10.01
N SER A 183 3.70 0.57 9.32
CA SER A 183 4.56 -0.60 9.49
C SER A 183 5.99 -0.32 9.06
N VAL A 184 6.20 0.24 7.86
CA VAL A 184 7.54 0.50 7.33
C VAL A 184 8.27 1.61 8.10
N ARG A 185 7.57 2.68 8.49
CA ARG A 185 8.22 3.87 9.08
C ARG A 185 8.25 3.87 10.61
N LEU A 186 7.26 3.24 11.24
CA LEU A 186 7.07 3.31 12.69
C LEU A 186 7.12 1.92 13.35
N GLY A 187 7.23 0.84 12.58
CA GLY A 187 7.25 -0.53 13.11
C GLY A 187 5.92 -0.98 13.74
N LEU A 188 4.82 -0.25 13.48
CA LEU A 188 3.51 -0.57 14.07
C LEU A 188 2.84 -1.71 13.31
N SER A 189 2.25 -2.65 14.05
CA SER A 189 1.36 -3.64 13.46
C SER A 189 0.08 -2.98 12.90
N PRO A 190 -0.65 -3.65 11.99
CA PRO A 190 -1.94 -3.15 11.52
C PRO A 190 -2.93 -2.91 12.67
N GLU A 191 -2.94 -3.77 13.70
CA GLU A 191 -3.83 -3.61 14.84
C GLU A 191 -3.51 -2.36 15.67
N GLU A 192 -2.23 -2.15 16.01
CA GLU A 192 -1.79 -0.96 16.73
C GLU A 192 -2.06 0.32 15.94
N THR A 193 -1.78 0.30 14.62
CA THR A 193 -2.07 1.43 13.74
C THR A 193 -3.55 1.80 13.78
N MET A 194 -4.45 0.82 13.72
CA MET A 194 -5.89 1.06 13.75
C MET A 194 -6.37 1.51 15.12
N LYS A 195 -5.77 1.04 16.21
CA LYS A 195 -6.06 1.51 17.57
C LYS A 195 -5.70 3.00 17.72
N VAL A 196 -4.49 3.39 17.32
CA VAL A 196 -4.04 4.78 17.37
C VAL A 196 -4.90 5.65 16.46
N ALA A 197 -5.22 5.20 15.24
CA ALA A 197 -6.08 5.95 14.34
C ALA A 197 -7.53 6.10 14.88
N GLN A 198 -8.05 5.10 15.61
CA GLN A 198 -9.33 5.22 16.31
C GLN A 198 -9.27 6.32 17.37
N GLU A 199 -8.24 6.33 18.22
CA GLU A 199 -8.04 7.36 19.25
C GLU A 199 -7.91 8.77 18.64
N LEU A 200 -7.13 8.90 17.56
CA LEU A 200 -6.98 10.17 16.84
C LEU A 200 -8.28 10.64 16.18
N PHE A 201 -9.13 9.71 15.72
CA PHE A 201 -10.44 10.04 15.14
C PHE A 201 -11.46 10.46 16.21
N GLU A 202 -11.58 9.67 17.29
CA GLU A 202 -12.51 9.91 18.40
C GLU A 202 -12.13 11.12 19.24
N GLY A 203 -10.83 11.36 19.33
CA GLY A 203 -10.22 12.51 19.95
C GLY A 203 -9.30 12.15 21.09
N VAL A 204 -8.21 12.91 21.16
CA VAL A 204 -7.21 12.85 22.23
C VAL A 204 -7.35 14.08 23.13
N ASP A 205 -6.97 13.94 24.39
CA ASP A 205 -7.02 15.03 25.35
C ASP A 205 -5.83 15.99 25.09
N LEU A 206 -6.15 17.24 24.74
CA LEU A 206 -5.18 18.32 24.54
C LEU A 206 -5.40 19.41 25.60
N PRO A 207 -4.45 20.34 25.80
CA PRO A 207 -4.61 21.44 26.76
C PRO A 207 -5.90 22.25 26.59
N ASN A 208 -6.42 22.34 25.36
CA ASN A 208 -7.62 23.09 25.00
C ASN A 208 -8.88 22.21 24.89
N GLY A 209 -8.84 20.97 25.40
CA GLY A 209 -9.94 20.02 25.38
C GLY A 209 -9.73 18.82 24.46
N ARG A 210 -10.69 17.90 24.46
CA ARG A 210 -10.65 16.67 23.66
C ARG A 210 -10.96 16.97 22.20
N LYS A 211 -10.07 16.59 21.28
CA LYS A 211 -10.19 16.91 19.85
C LYS A 211 -9.84 15.74 18.95
N GLY A 212 -10.72 15.43 17.99
CA GLY A 212 -10.44 14.51 16.89
C GLY A 212 -9.49 15.13 15.87
N LEU A 213 -8.32 14.53 15.68
CA LEU A 213 -7.19 15.04 14.89
C LEU A 213 -7.18 14.55 13.44
N ILE A 214 -7.91 13.50 13.12
CA ILE A 214 -7.99 12.95 11.75
C ILE A 214 -9.43 12.73 11.29
N THR A 215 -9.59 12.48 10.00
CA THR A 215 -10.82 11.96 9.39
C THR A 215 -11.00 10.47 9.66
N TYR A 216 -12.15 9.91 9.28
CA TYR A 216 -12.45 8.50 9.52
C TYR A 216 -11.42 7.60 8.81
N HIS A 217 -10.70 6.81 9.60
CA HIS A 217 -9.51 6.08 9.15
C HIS A 217 -9.81 4.75 8.43
N ARG A 218 -11.08 4.31 8.40
CA ARG A 218 -11.55 3.14 7.64
C ARG A 218 -12.17 3.61 6.33
N THR A 219 -11.31 3.96 5.39
CA THR A 219 -11.65 4.50 4.07
C THR A 219 -10.82 3.82 2.98
N ASP A 220 -11.42 3.61 1.81
CA ASP A 220 -10.77 3.23 0.54
C ASP A 220 -10.67 4.42 -0.43
N SER A 221 -11.17 5.59 -0.02
CA SER A 221 -11.24 6.80 -0.85
C SER A 221 -10.00 7.66 -0.72
N THR A 222 -9.43 8.06 -1.86
CA THR A 222 -8.33 9.04 -1.93
C THR A 222 -8.83 10.48 -2.10
N SER A 223 -10.15 10.70 -2.01
CA SER A 223 -10.76 12.01 -2.18
C SER A 223 -10.37 12.97 -1.06
N LEU A 224 -10.21 14.25 -1.41
CA LEU A 224 -9.93 15.33 -0.47
C LEU A 224 -11.08 16.33 -0.48
N ALA A 225 -11.55 16.72 0.71
CA ALA A 225 -12.59 17.74 0.80
C ALA A 225 -12.08 19.08 0.23
N PRO A 226 -12.92 19.85 -0.48
CA PRO A 226 -12.54 21.17 -1.00
C PRO A 226 -12.05 22.13 0.10
N GLU A 227 -12.66 22.06 1.29
CA GLU A 227 -12.27 22.86 2.46
C GLU A 227 -10.85 22.52 2.95
N PHE A 228 -10.51 21.24 3.03
CA PHE A 228 -9.17 20.78 3.38
C PHE A 228 -8.14 21.25 2.34
N CYS A 229 -8.46 21.11 1.05
CA CYS A 229 -7.61 21.59 -0.04
C CYS A 229 -7.32 23.11 0.07
N ALA A 230 -8.34 23.91 0.40
CA ALA A 230 -8.20 25.34 0.56
C ALA A 230 -7.32 25.69 1.77
N GLU A 231 -7.51 25.01 2.90
CA GLU A 231 -6.72 25.21 4.12
C GLU A 231 -5.23 24.84 3.92
N VAL A 232 -4.95 23.72 3.26
CA VAL A 232 -3.58 23.31 2.94
C VAL A 232 -2.91 24.30 1.99
N LYS A 233 -3.63 24.78 0.96
CA LYS A 233 -3.11 25.82 0.05
C LYS A 233 -2.80 27.11 0.78
N GLU A 234 -3.68 27.57 1.66
CA GLU A 234 -3.44 28.77 2.48
C GLU A 234 -2.21 28.61 3.37
N TRP A 235 -2.05 27.44 3.99
CA TRP A 235 -0.88 27.16 4.82
C TRP A 235 0.42 27.12 4.01
N LEU A 236 0.42 26.45 2.85
CA LEU A 236 1.57 26.40 1.94
C LEU A 236 1.95 27.81 1.47
N SER A 237 0.99 28.64 1.06
CA SER A 237 1.27 30.03 0.67
C SER A 237 1.96 30.85 1.76
N LYS A 238 1.76 30.51 3.04
CA LYS A 238 2.37 31.20 4.20
C LYS A 238 3.72 30.62 4.63
N HIS A 239 3.95 29.32 4.45
CA HIS A 239 5.11 28.61 5.02
C HIS A 239 6.06 28.02 3.97
N ASP A 240 5.55 27.77 2.76
CA ASP A 240 6.26 27.10 1.68
C ASP A 240 5.68 27.52 0.30
N PRO A 241 5.85 28.80 -0.08
CA PRO A 241 5.20 29.37 -1.26
C PRO A 241 5.64 28.75 -2.59
N ASP A 242 6.86 28.19 -2.64
CA ASP A 242 7.42 27.56 -3.83
C ASP A 242 6.76 26.21 -4.16
N ASN A 243 6.14 25.57 -3.16
CA ASN A 243 5.50 24.27 -3.28
C ASN A 243 3.96 24.33 -3.33
N VAL A 244 3.37 25.50 -3.59
CA VAL A 244 1.91 25.63 -3.75
C VAL A 244 1.47 25.02 -5.10
N PRO A 245 0.69 23.93 -5.12
CA PRO A 245 0.33 23.27 -6.36
C PRO A 245 -0.67 24.12 -7.17
N LYS A 246 -0.33 24.38 -8.44
CA LYS A 246 -1.22 25.09 -9.39
C LYS A 246 -2.54 24.35 -9.62
N LYS A 247 -2.53 23.02 -9.58
CA LYS A 247 -3.71 22.15 -9.68
C LYS A 247 -3.68 21.11 -8.57
N THR A 248 -4.82 20.84 -7.96
CA THR A 248 -4.95 19.75 -7.00
C THR A 248 -4.90 18.42 -7.76
N THR A 249 -3.99 17.54 -7.35
CA THR A 249 -3.90 16.18 -7.91
C THR A 249 -5.20 15.43 -7.64
N ARG A 250 -5.73 14.77 -8.66
CA ARG A 250 -6.85 13.83 -8.52
C ARG A 250 -6.30 12.43 -8.68
N HIS A 251 -6.64 11.55 -7.75
CA HIS A 251 -6.29 10.15 -7.81
C HIS A 251 -7.52 9.36 -8.27
N ARG A 252 -7.29 8.24 -8.97
CA ARG A 252 -8.36 7.40 -9.49
C ARG A 252 -9.09 6.76 -8.32
N GLU A 253 -10.40 6.99 -8.24
CA GLU A 253 -11.27 6.35 -7.26
C GLU A 253 -11.86 5.07 -7.86
N GLN A 254 -11.87 3.98 -7.10
CA GLN A 254 -12.71 2.82 -7.43
C GLN A 254 -14.15 3.16 -7.00
N ALA A 255 -15.10 3.00 -7.91
CA ALA A 255 -16.52 3.24 -7.64
C ALA A 255 -17.09 2.08 -6.79
N THR A 256 -16.81 2.08 -5.49
CA THR A 256 -17.45 1.18 -4.51
C THR A 256 -18.54 1.95 -3.74
N ALA A 257 -19.52 1.25 -3.18
CA ALA A 257 -20.60 1.86 -2.38
C ALA A 257 -20.10 2.58 -1.09
N GLN A 258 -18.80 2.49 -0.77
CA GLN A 258 -18.15 3.14 0.38
C GLN A 258 -17.46 4.47 0.02
N SER A 259 -17.53 4.91 -1.24
CA SER A 259 -16.89 6.14 -1.76
C SER A 259 -17.43 7.46 -1.19
N ALA A 260 -18.27 7.42 -0.15
CA ALA A 260 -18.74 8.61 0.58
C ALA A 260 -17.73 9.11 1.63
N HIS A 261 -16.59 8.43 1.80
CA HIS A 261 -15.54 8.80 2.75
C HIS A 261 -14.46 9.66 2.09
N GLU A 262 -13.83 10.52 2.90
CA GLU A 262 -12.62 11.25 2.54
C GLU A 262 -11.39 10.37 2.82
N ALA A 263 -10.25 10.71 2.24
CA ALA A 263 -8.96 10.17 2.65
C ALA A 263 -8.65 10.47 4.12
N VAL A 264 -7.70 9.74 4.69
CA VAL A 264 -7.16 9.96 6.03
C VAL A 264 -6.25 11.18 6.02
N VAL A 265 -6.75 12.30 6.55
CA VAL A 265 -6.02 13.57 6.61
C VAL A 265 -6.09 14.21 8.00
N LEU A 266 -5.10 15.07 8.28
CA LEU A 266 -5.04 15.86 9.52
C LEU A 266 -6.09 16.97 9.54
N LYS A 267 -6.61 17.27 10.72
CA LYS A 267 -7.41 18.46 10.97
C LYS A 267 -6.52 19.57 11.51
N ARG A 268 -6.36 20.67 10.77
CA ARG A 268 -5.62 21.84 11.22
C ARG A 268 -6.47 22.87 11.97
N LYS A 269 -7.78 22.94 11.73
CA LYS A 269 -8.65 23.90 12.43
C LYS A 269 -9.25 23.36 13.73
N GLY A 270 -9.04 24.13 14.81
CA GLY A 270 -9.57 23.99 16.16
C GLY A 270 -8.56 24.46 17.17
#